data_AF-A0A9X4RN15-F1
#
_entry.id   AF-A0A9X4RN15-F1
#
_cell.length_a   1.000
_cell.length_b   1.000
_cell.length_c   1.000
_cell.angle_alpha   90.00
_cell.angle_beta   90.00
_cell.angle_gamma   90.00
#
_symmetry.space_group_name_H-M   'P 1'
#
loop_
_entity.id
_entity.type
_entity.pdbx_description
1 polymer ?
#
loop_
_entity_poly.entity_id
_entity_poly.type
_entity_poly.pdbx_seq_one_letter_code
_entity_poly.pdbx_strand_id
1 'polypeptide(L)'
;MPSLVQIWRLYLRRFAIDHWNRFAKQRLHWTLPHLLTPQQALRWSDLMPLLSWQLWLARQLVIDSPLPWQKPQTNLSFGRVAQGFAALLVRIGSPACSPKPRGKSLGWKSGRKRDPYPRFPIIKKRASRPKKVNKDILNS
;
A
#
# COMPACT_ATOMS: atom_id res chain seq x y z
N MET A 1 27.79 -24.49 14.26
CA MET A 1 26.87 -23.51 14.90
C MET A 1 27.56 -22.15 14.92
N PRO A 2 26.84 -21.03 14.64
CA PRO A 2 27.46 -19.70 14.69
C PRO A 2 27.93 -19.36 16.10
N SER A 3 29.00 -18.58 16.22
CA SER A 3 29.51 -18.12 17.51
C SER A 3 28.56 -17.11 18.17
N LEU A 4 28.67 -16.92 19.50
CA LEU A 4 27.83 -15.97 20.24
C LEU A 4 27.89 -14.55 19.63
N VAL A 5 29.07 -14.11 19.20
CA VAL A 5 29.26 -12.81 18.53
C VAL A 5 28.53 -12.76 17.18
N GLN A 6 28.52 -13.86 16.43
CA GLN A 6 27.77 -13.94 15.17
C GLN A 6 26.26 -13.92 15.42
N ILE A 7 25.77 -14.64 16.42
CA ILE A 7 24.35 -14.66 16.81
C ILE A 7 23.90 -13.25 17.20
N TRP A 8 24.70 -12.54 18.02
CA TRP A 8 24.43 -11.16 18.40
C TRP A 8 24.31 -10.22 17.18
N ARG A 9 25.25 -10.31 16.24
CA ARG A 9 25.20 -9.51 14.99
C ARG A 9 23.99 -9.84 14.13
N LEU A 10 23.58 -11.11 14.06
CA LEU A 10 22.38 -11.52 13.33
C LEU A 10 21.11 -11.01 14.01
N TYR A 11 21.06 -11.01 15.34
CA TYR A 11 19.92 -10.49 16.10
C TYR A 11 19.67 -9.00 15.81
N LEU A 12 20.73 -8.19 15.70
CA LEU A 12 20.60 -6.77 15.35
C LEU A 12 19.97 -6.53 13.96
N ARG A 13 20.04 -7.50 13.04
CA ARG A 13 19.38 -7.39 11.72
C ARG A 13 17.85 -7.47 11.81
N ARG A 14 17.28 -7.95 12.91
CA ARG A 14 15.82 -8.03 13.12
C ARG A 14 15.14 -6.67 12.94
N PHE A 15 15.75 -5.60 13.41
CA PHE A 15 15.20 -4.23 13.29
C PHE A 15 15.07 -3.75 11.84
N ALA A 16 15.76 -4.40 10.88
CA ALA A 16 15.58 -4.08 9.47
C ALA A 16 14.13 -4.32 9.01
N ILE A 17 13.45 -5.33 9.56
CA ILE A 17 12.05 -5.63 9.24
C ILE A 17 11.13 -4.51 9.73
N ASP A 18 11.33 -4.02 10.95
CA ASP A 18 10.51 -2.93 11.50
C ASP A 18 10.73 -1.61 10.75
N HIS A 19 11.98 -1.31 10.39
CA HIS A 19 12.30 -0.17 9.55
C HIS A 19 11.69 -0.29 8.15
N TRP A 20 11.72 -1.48 7.55
CA TRP A 20 11.07 -1.73 6.27
C TRP A 20 9.55 -1.58 6.38
N ASN A 21 8.91 -2.13 7.41
CA ASN A 21 7.48 -1.98 7.66
C ASN A 21 7.07 -0.50 7.77
N ARG A 22 7.85 0.29 8.52
CA ARG A 22 7.63 1.74 8.64
C ARG A 22 7.79 2.42 7.28
N PHE A 23 8.83 2.09 6.53
CA PHE A 23 9.08 2.63 5.20
C PHE A 23 7.95 2.30 4.21
N ALA A 24 7.50 1.05 4.17
CA ALA A 24 6.41 0.61 3.29
C ALA A 24 5.11 1.37 3.57
N LYS A 25 4.75 1.53 4.85
CA LYS A 25 3.54 2.28 5.24
C LYS A 25 3.67 3.78 4.93
N GLN A 26 4.81 4.39 5.25
CA GLN A 26 4.97 5.85 5.17
C GLN A 26 5.32 6.36 3.77
N ARG A 27 6.14 5.62 3.01
CA ARG A 27 6.71 6.10 1.74
C ARG A 27 6.22 5.35 0.52
N LEU A 28 5.98 4.04 0.63
CA LEU A 28 5.36 3.25 -0.44
C LEU A 28 3.83 3.28 -0.37
N HIS A 29 3.26 4.02 0.58
CA HIS A 29 1.82 4.19 0.75
C HIS A 29 1.06 2.86 0.89
N TRP A 30 1.67 1.85 1.53
CA TRP A 30 1.08 0.52 1.63
C TRP A 30 -0.35 0.52 2.18
N THR A 31 -0.65 1.38 3.17
CA THR A 31 -1.97 1.47 3.83
C THR A 31 -2.85 2.61 3.33
N LEU A 32 -2.40 3.38 2.34
CA LEU A 32 -3.15 4.51 1.79
C LEU A 32 -4.31 4.09 0.87
N PRO A 33 -4.19 3.09 -0.02
CA PRO A 33 -5.26 2.81 -0.97
C PRO A 33 -6.46 2.16 -0.29
N HIS A 34 -7.63 2.75 -0.49
CA HIS A 34 -8.91 2.20 -0.08
C HIS A 34 -9.38 1.14 -1.08
N LEU A 35 -8.87 -0.08 -0.92
CA LEU A 35 -9.20 -1.22 -1.79
C LEU A 35 -10.51 -1.87 -1.33
N LEU A 36 -11.34 -2.27 -2.28
CA LEU A 36 -12.71 -2.71 -2.01
C LEU A 36 -12.78 -4.18 -1.58
N THR A 37 -11.88 -5.01 -2.09
CA THR A 37 -11.85 -6.46 -1.81
C THR A 37 -10.54 -6.89 -1.15
N PRO A 38 -10.55 -7.95 -0.31
CA PRO A 38 -9.33 -8.45 0.32
C PRO A 38 -8.31 -8.96 -0.70
N GLN A 39 -8.77 -9.52 -1.83
CA GLN A 39 -7.88 -9.96 -2.91
C GLN A 39 -7.15 -8.78 -3.56
N GLN A 40 -7.79 -7.63 -3.70
CA GLN A 40 -7.11 -6.42 -4.17
C GLN A 40 -6.05 -5.95 -3.17
N ALA A 41 -6.37 -5.97 -1.86
CA ALA A 41 -5.41 -5.62 -0.80
C ALA A 41 -4.20 -6.56 -0.75
N LEU A 42 -4.42 -7.86 -1.00
CA LEU A 42 -3.34 -8.84 -1.10
C LEU A 42 -2.45 -8.54 -2.30
N ARG A 43 -3.02 -8.37 -3.50
CA ARG A 43 -2.27 -8.02 -4.71
C ARG A 43 -1.45 -6.73 -4.55
N TRP A 44 -2.00 -5.74 -3.85
CA TRP A 44 -1.25 -4.51 -3.53
C TRP A 44 -0.07 -4.78 -2.59
N SER A 45 -0.26 -5.66 -1.60
CA SER A 45 0.80 -6.07 -0.68
C SER A 45 1.91 -6.85 -1.39
N ASP A 46 1.56 -7.69 -2.38
CA ASP A 46 2.51 -8.44 -3.19
C ASP A 46 3.45 -7.53 -4.02
N LEU A 47 3.03 -6.29 -4.29
CA LEU A 47 3.88 -5.29 -4.97
C LEU A 47 4.92 -4.65 -4.04
N MET A 48 4.72 -4.62 -2.72
CA MET A 48 5.62 -3.92 -1.79
C MET A 48 7.07 -4.43 -1.84
N PRO A 49 7.33 -5.75 -1.85
CA PRO A 49 8.68 -6.27 -2.03
C PRO A 49 9.29 -5.89 -3.39
N LEU A 50 8.50 -5.92 -4.46
CA LEU A 50 8.97 -5.57 -5.81
C LEU A 50 9.40 -4.09 -5.89
N LEU A 51 8.59 -3.18 -5.35
CA LEU A 51 8.95 -1.76 -5.26
C LEU A 51 10.20 -1.55 -4.40
N SER A 52 10.35 -2.30 -3.32
CA SER A 52 11.53 -2.24 -2.45
C SER A 52 12.79 -2.67 -3.19
N TRP A 53 12.71 -3.74 -3.99
CA TRP A 53 13.80 -4.20 -4.84
C TRP A 53 14.18 -3.20 -5.93
N GLN A 54 13.19 -2.59 -6.59
CA GLN A 54 13.45 -1.55 -7.58
C GLN A 54 14.21 -0.37 -6.97
N LEU A 55 13.79 0.11 -5.80
CA LEU A 55 14.51 1.17 -5.09
C LEU A 55 15.91 0.74 -4.65
N TRP A 56 16.09 -0.51 -4.22
CA TRP A 56 17.40 -1.02 -3.86
C TRP A 56 18.37 -1.01 -5.04
N LEU A 57 17.94 -1.49 -6.21
CA LEU A 57 18.73 -1.49 -7.44
C LEU A 57 19.01 -0.07 -7.94
N ALA A 58 18.03 0.83 -7.80
CA ALA A 58 18.16 2.21 -8.24
C ALA A 58 19.10 3.06 -7.37
N ARG A 59 19.49 2.58 -6.19
CA ARG A 59 20.32 3.34 -5.23
C ARG A 59 21.62 3.87 -5.85
N GLN A 60 22.23 3.14 -6.77
CA GLN A 60 23.49 3.55 -7.42
C GLN A 60 23.28 4.46 -8.65
N LEU A 61 22.03 4.60 -9.11
CA LEU A 61 21.67 5.33 -10.33
C LEU A 61 20.98 6.67 -10.05
N VAL A 62 20.34 6.79 -8.88
CA VAL A 62 19.61 7.98 -8.46
C VAL A 62 20.57 9.05 -7.95
N ILE A 63 20.40 10.27 -8.47
CA ILE A 63 21.04 11.48 -7.95
C ILE A 63 20.20 11.99 -6.78
N ASP A 64 20.84 12.39 -5.68
CA ASP A 64 20.13 12.95 -4.52
C ASP A 64 19.39 14.23 -4.90
N SER A 65 18.15 14.35 -4.43
CA SER A 65 17.30 15.53 -4.68
C SER A 65 16.72 16.01 -3.36
N PRO A 66 17.55 16.52 -2.43
CA PRO A 66 17.11 16.90 -1.09
C PRO A 66 16.15 18.09 -1.12
N LEU A 67 15.23 18.14 -0.15
CA LEU A 67 14.42 19.33 0.13
C LEU A 67 15.31 20.43 0.73
N PRO A 68 14.90 21.71 0.68
CA PRO A 68 15.75 22.84 1.10
C PRO A 68 16.33 22.74 2.51
N TRP A 69 15.61 22.11 3.43
CA TRP A 69 16.02 21.92 4.84
C TRP A 69 16.74 20.59 5.09
N GLN A 70 16.91 19.74 4.08
CA GLN A 70 17.50 18.43 4.22
C GLN A 70 19.00 18.48 3.90
N LYS A 71 19.84 17.94 4.80
CA LYS A 71 21.27 17.81 4.53
C LYS A 71 21.54 16.85 3.36
N PRO A 72 22.51 17.14 2.49
CA PRO A 72 22.92 16.23 1.41
C PRO A 72 23.54 14.96 2.00
N GLN A 73 23.35 13.82 1.34
CA GLN A 73 23.88 12.52 1.78
C GLN A 73 24.64 11.81 0.66
N THR A 74 25.82 11.28 0.97
CA THR A 74 26.59 10.46 0.02
C THR A 74 26.06 9.02 -0.05
N ASN A 75 25.66 8.47 1.09
CA ASN A 75 25.03 7.15 1.16
C ASN A 75 23.51 7.28 1.31
N LEU A 76 22.81 7.15 0.19
CA LEU A 76 21.36 7.36 0.12
C LEU A 76 20.60 6.27 0.88
N SER A 77 19.74 6.71 1.81
CA SER A 77 18.73 5.84 2.41
C SER A 77 17.61 5.52 1.40
N PHE A 78 16.85 4.44 1.63
CA PHE A 78 15.70 4.10 0.78
C PHE A 78 14.71 5.26 0.58
N GLY A 79 14.49 6.06 1.62
CA GLY A 79 13.66 7.27 1.54
C GLY A 79 14.20 8.32 0.58
N ARG A 80 15.52 8.51 0.55
CA ARG A 80 16.21 9.42 -0.38
C ARG A 80 16.16 8.91 -1.81
N VAL A 81 16.41 7.62 -2.00
CA VAL A 81 16.32 7.01 -3.33
C VAL A 81 14.90 7.16 -3.89
N ALA A 82 13.87 6.87 -3.08
CA ALA A 82 12.47 7.07 -3.48
C ALA A 82 12.15 8.53 -3.85
N GLN A 83 12.79 9.50 -3.20
CA GLN A 83 12.61 10.93 -3.49
C GLN A 83 13.15 11.32 -4.87
N GLY A 84 14.33 10.82 -5.25
CA GLY A 84 14.92 11.07 -6.57
C GLY A 84 14.47 10.10 -7.67
N PHE A 85 13.72 9.05 -7.33
CA PHE A 85 13.37 7.96 -8.25
C PHE A 85 12.56 8.42 -9.46
N ALA A 86 11.68 9.42 -9.29
CA ALA A 86 10.87 9.95 -10.39
C ALA A 86 11.75 10.52 -11.53
N ALA A 87 12.84 11.22 -11.20
CA ALA A 87 13.77 11.74 -12.21
C ALA A 87 14.48 10.59 -12.96
N LEU A 88 14.82 9.51 -12.26
CA LEU A 88 15.38 8.32 -12.88
C LEU A 88 14.38 7.67 -13.85
N LEU A 89 13.11 7.54 -13.46
CA LEU A 89 12.06 6.98 -14.32
C LEU A 89 11.87 7.80 -15.61
N VAL A 90 11.91 9.13 -15.51
CA VAL A 90 11.84 10.01 -16.70
C VAL A 90 13.03 9.77 -17.63
N ARG A 91 14.24 9.59 -17.07
CA ARG A 91 15.45 9.33 -17.86
C ARG A 91 15.45 7.96 -18.54
N ILE A 92 14.94 6.93 -17.86
CA ILE A 92 14.79 5.58 -18.45
C ILE A 92 13.70 5.59 -19.53
N GLY A 93 12.67 6.42 -19.34
CA GLY A 93 11.49 6.44 -20.19
C GLY A 93 10.53 5.28 -19.87
N SER A 94 9.42 5.24 -20.60
CA SER A 94 8.44 4.17 -20.48
C SER A 94 8.69 3.13 -21.57
N PRO A 95 8.88 1.84 -21.23
CA PRO A 95 8.88 0.77 -22.23
C PRO A 95 7.47 0.51 -22.80
N ALA A 96 6.43 1.10 -22.20
CA ALA A 96 5.06 0.88 -22.64
C ALA A 96 4.79 1.61 -23.96
N CYS A 97 4.10 0.91 -24.88
CA CYS A 97 3.57 1.52 -26.09
C CYS A 97 2.66 2.70 -25.76
N SER A 98 2.53 3.63 -26.71
CA SER A 98 1.58 4.73 -26.61
C SER A 98 0.17 4.20 -26.29
N PRO A 99 -0.55 4.82 -25.33
CA PRO A 99 -1.87 4.36 -24.94
C PRO A 99 -2.81 4.41 -26.14
N LYS A 100 -3.61 3.34 -26.32
CA LYS A 100 -4.64 3.34 -27.35
C LYS A 100 -5.70 4.41 -26.99
N PRO A 101 -6.03 5.33 -27.91
CA PRO A 101 -7.09 6.30 -27.66
C PRO A 101 -8.40 5.53 -27.45
N ARG A 102 -8.97 5.63 -26.24
CA ARG A 102 -10.20 4.91 -25.85
C ARG A 102 -11.43 5.36 -26.65
N GLY A 103 -11.37 6.53 -27.31
CA GLY A 103 -12.53 7.20 -27.90
C GLY A 103 -13.54 7.67 -26.86
N LYS A 104 -14.64 8.28 -27.31
CA LYS A 104 -15.81 8.52 -26.45
C LYS A 104 -16.48 7.16 -26.23
N SER A 105 -16.66 6.76 -24.97
CA SER A 105 -17.50 5.60 -24.70
C SER A 105 -18.92 5.90 -25.17
N LEU A 106 -19.64 4.87 -25.64
CA LEU A 106 -21.05 4.97 -26.08
C LEU A 106 -22.02 5.42 -24.97
N GLY A 107 -21.51 5.80 -23.80
CA GLY A 107 -22.30 6.15 -22.64
C GLY A 107 -23.04 4.96 -22.06
N TRP A 108 -23.88 5.26 -21.09
CA TRP A 108 -24.80 4.29 -20.53
C TRP A 108 -26.02 4.16 -21.46
N LYS A 109 -26.47 2.94 -21.75
CA LYS A 109 -27.67 2.74 -22.58
C LYS A 109 -28.88 3.37 -21.89
N SER A 110 -29.61 4.22 -22.62
CA SER A 110 -30.85 4.81 -22.13
C SER A 110 -31.84 3.71 -21.69
N GLY A 111 -32.55 3.94 -20.58
CA GLY A 111 -33.50 2.99 -20.00
C GLY A 111 -32.91 1.86 -19.15
N ARG A 112 -31.59 1.64 -19.13
CA ARG A 112 -30.96 0.62 -18.28
C ARG A 112 -30.77 1.18 -16.86
N LYS A 113 -31.30 0.53 -15.82
CA LYS A 113 -31.03 0.91 -14.42
C LYS A 113 -29.58 0.58 -14.04
N ARG A 114 -28.96 1.42 -13.21
CA ARG A 114 -27.67 1.12 -12.57
C ARG A 114 -27.92 0.30 -11.31
N ASP A 115 -27.29 -0.86 -11.21
CA ASP A 115 -27.31 -1.63 -9.98
C ASP A 115 -26.31 -1.03 -8.99
N PRO A 116 -26.74 -0.70 -7.75
CA PRO A 116 -25.82 -0.28 -6.72
C PRO A 116 -24.90 -1.45 -6.33
N TYR A 117 -23.69 -1.13 -5.88
CA TYR A 117 -22.76 -2.14 -5.37
C TYR A 117 -23.39 -2.90 -4.18
N PRO A 118 -23.28 -4.25 -4.11
CA PRO A 118 -23.89 -5.04 -3.06
C PRO A 118 -23.39 -4.59 -1.68
N ARG A 119 -24.33 -4.35 -0.76
CA ARG A 119 -24.03 -4.00 0.64
C ARG A 119 -23.93 -5.29 1.46
N PHE A 120 -22.77 -5.56 2.02
CA PHE A 120 -22.58 -6.68 2.93
C PHE A 120 -23.08 -6.34 4.34
N PRO A 121 -23.64 -7.31 5.09
CA PRO A 121 -24.11 -7.07 6.46
C PRO A 121 -22.95 -6.70 7.38
N ILE A 122 -23.19 -5.77 8.31
CA ILE A 122 -22.20 -5.36 9.31
C ILE A 122 -22.05 -6.50 10.33
N ILE A 123 -20.89 -7.14 10.34
CA ILE A 123 -20.55 -8.15 11.35
C ILE A 123 -20.24 -7.46 12.68
N LYS A 124 -21.15 -7.55 13.66
CA LYS A 124 -20.92 -7.05 15.03
C LYS A 124 -20.24 -8.14 15.87
N LYS A 125 -19.00 -7.90 16.32
CA LYS A 125 -18.24 -8.85 17.15
C LYS A 125 -18.78 -9.01 18.58
N ARG A 126 -19.71 -8.16 19.03
CA ARG A 126 -20.34 -8.24 20.36
C ARG A 126 -21.79 -8.70 20.22
N ALA A 127 -22.19 -9.64 21.07
CA ALA A 127 -23.59 -10.00 21.22
C ALA A 127 -24.40 -8.77 21.67
N SER A 128 -25.46 -8.43 20.94
CA SER A 128 -26.42 -7.42 21.39
C SER A 128 -27.20 -7.98 22.59
N ARG A 129 -27.44 -7.15 23.61
CA ARG A 129 -28.35 -7.53 24.70
C ARG A 129 -29.72 -7.91 24.12
N PRO A 130 -30.33 -9.02 24.56
CA PRO A 130 -31.67 -9.39 24.11
C PRO A 130 -32.65 -8.26 24.48
N LYS A 131 -33.52 -7.89 23.55
CA LYS A 131 -34.59 -6.93 23.82
C LYS A 131 -35.52 -7.55 24.87
N LYS A 132 -35.78 -6.83 25.97
CA LYS A 132 -36.84 -7.20 26.92
C LYS A 132 -38.17 -7.16 26.17
N VAL A 133 -38.87 -8.29 26.12
CA VAL A 133 -40.25 -8.36 25.64
C VAL A 133 -41.11 -7.73 26.74
N ASN A 134 -41.80 -6.63 26.44
CA ASN A 134 -42.84 -6.10 27.35
C ASN A 134 -43.98 -7.11 27.38
N LYS A 135 -44.31 -7.60 28.59
CA LYS A 135 -45.36 -8.60 28.83
C LYS A 135 -46.78 -8.00 28.79
N ASP A 136 -46.93 -6.76 28.36
CA ASP A 136 -48.19 -6.00 28.51
C ASP A 136 -49.19 -6.23 27.37
N ILE A 137 -48.99 -7.21 26.49
CA ILE A 137 -49.89 -7.51 25.34
C ILE A 137 -50.56 -8.89 25.46
N LEU A 138 -50.39 -9.62 26.57
CA LEU A 138 -50.98 -10.96 26.72
C LEU A 138 -52.26 -11.03 27.58
N ASN A 139 -52.74 -9.90 28.13
CA ASN A 139 -53.95 -9.85 28.94
C ASN A 139 -54.88 -8.70 28.51
N SER A 140 -55.32 -8.70 27.26
CA SER A 140 -56.43 -7.86 26.76
C SER A 140 -57.35 -8.70 25.91
#